data_AF-A0A3D4R8Y6-F1
#
_entry.id   AF-A0A3D4R8Y6-F1
#
_cell.length_a   1.000
_cell.length_b   1.000
_cell.length_c   1.000
_cell.angle_alpha   90.00
_cell.angle_beta   90.00
_cell.angle_gamma   90.00
#
_symmetry.space_group_name_H-M   'P 1'
#
loop_
_entity.id
_entity.type
_entity.pdbx_description
1 polymer ?
#
loop_
_entity_poly.entity_id
_entity_poly.type
_entity_poly.pdbx_seq_one_letter_code
_entity_poly.pdbx_strand_id
1 'polypeptide(L)'
;MIKVTMNKTVFTCPMHPEIQQDKPGTCLKCGMTLVPSEKNGGQENMDHNAMNHGDHPPSHQATEGHGVMRAASQMPAGRSLSEGWSFWEKFKMSMTMAMGMEHGGLAGREMAKLMEEDIRNKFFVALILTLPIVAYSPLGTNILGLNLPTPISANWMMFLLTTPVYFYSGWIFLYSTYKTLQAKTLNMAVLIAVGITAAYAFSVVLTLVGSEESFYEAAAMLTTFVLFGHWMEM
;
A
#
# COMPACT_ATOMS: atom_id res chain seq x y z
N MET A 1 -10.47 60.30 -22.73
CA MET A 1 -9.44 59.27 -23.04
C MET A 1 -9.90 57.96 -22.43
N ILE A 2 -10.40 57.02 -23.24
CA ILE A 2 -10.80 55.68 -22.77
C ILE A 2 -9.52 54.84 -22.67
N LYS A 3 -9.12 54.44 -21.46
CA LYS A 3 -8.04 53.45 -21.27
C LYS A 3 -8.60 52.07 -21.62
N VAL A 4 -8.19 51.53 -22.76
CA VAL A 4 -8.42 50.14 -23.12
C VAL A 4 -7.39 49.30 -22.35
N THR A 5 -7.83 48.61 -21.29
CA THR A 5 -6.99 47.63 -20.57
C THR A 5 -6.93 46.36 -21.41
N MET A 6 -5.77 46.10 -22.04
CA MET A 6 -5.49 44.85 -22.73
C MET A 6 -5.39 43.72 -21.69
N ASN A 7 -6.38 42.84 -21.62
CA ASN A 7 -6.35 41.69 -20.72
C ASN A 7 -5.38 40.63 -21.30
N LYS A 8 -4.23 40.40 -20.64
CA LYS A 8 -3.21 39.45 -21.12
C LYS A 8 -3.57 38.05 -20.63
N THR A 9 -4.06 37.20 -21.52
CA THR A 9 -4.38 35.80 -21.21
C THR A 9 -3.08 35.01 -20.97
N VAL A 10 -2.85 34.56 -19.74
CA VAL A 10 -1.68 33.74 -19.37
C VAL A 10 -2.10 32.27 -19.35
N PHE A 11 -1.38 31.40 -20.05
CA PHE A 11 -1.64 29.96 -20.11
C PHE A 11 -0.77 29.21 -19.10
N THR A 12 -1.38 28.32 -18.32
CA THR A 12 -0.73 27.55 -17.24
C THR A 12 -0.93 26.05 -17.44
N CYS A 13 0.04 25.23 -17.00
CA CYS A 13 -0.05 23.78 -17.06
C CYS A 13 -0.78 23.21 -15.82
N PRO A 14 -1.82 22.37 -15.96
CA PRO A 14 -2.58 21.82 -14.83
C PRO A 14 -1.73 20.94 -13.88
N MET A 15 -0.69 20.29 -14.43
CA MET A 15 0.26 19.49 -13.64
C MET A 15 1.44 20.30 -13.08
N HIS A 16 1.71 21.50 -13.62
CA HIS A 16 2.90 22.29 -13.28
C HIS A 16 2.53 23.79 -13.24
N PRO A 17 1.90 24.26 -12.15
CA PRO A 17 1.38 25.63 -12.02
C PRO A 17 2.45 26.72 -12.14
N GLU A 18 3.72 26.34 -11.93
CA GLU A 18 4.89 27.21 -12.06
C GLU A 18 5.16 27.63 -13.51
N ILE A 19 4.65 26.89 -14.51
CA ILE A 19 4.85 27.17 -15.92
C ILE A 19 3.72 28.07 -16.42
N GLN A 20 4.03 29.35 -16.61
CA GLN A 20 3.16 30.37 -17.19
C GLN A 20 3.71 30.82 -18.54
N GLN A 21 2.90 30.74 -19.59
CA GLN A 21 3.25 31.17 -20.93
C GLN A 21 2.21 32.14 -21.49
N ASP A 22 2.65 33.09 -22.30
CA ASP A 22 1.76 34.09 -22.92
C ASP A 22 1.05 33.59 -24.19
N LYS A 23 1.32 32.35 -24.61
CA LYS A 23 0.84 31.76 -25.86
C LYS A 23 0.27 30.36 -25.61
N PRO A 24 -0.78 29.96 -26.35
CA PRO A 24 -1.24 28.59 -26.33
C PRO A 24 -0.15 27.67 -26.89
N GLY A 25 0.07 26.55 -26.21
CA GLY A 25 1.13 25.63 -26.56
C GLY A 25 1.14 24.42 -25.64
N THR A 26 2.20 23.65 -25.77
CA THR A 26 2.39 22.42 -25.01
C THR A 26 3.41 22.65 -23.91
N CYS A 27 3.14 22.14 -22.71
CA CYS A 27 4.04 22.20 -21.59
C CYS A 27 5.36 21.49 -21.90
N LEU A 28 6.49 22.20 -21.75
CA LEU A 28 7.83 21.67 -22.01
C LEU A 28 8.31 20.64 -20.97
N LYS A 29 7.64 20.54 -19.80
CA LYS A 29 7.97 19.52 -18.79
C LYS A 29 7.23 18.20 -19.00
N CYS A 30 5.96 18.23 -19.41
CA CYS A 30 5.11 17.04 -19.41
C CYS A 30 4.32 16.80 -20.70
N GLY A 31 4.44 17.68 -21.71
CA GLY A 31 3.80 17.46 -23.00
C GLY A 31 2.29 17.68 -23.04
N MET A 32 1.66 18.20 -21.98
CA MET A 32 0.22 18.49 -21.95
C MET A 32 -0.10 19.90 -22.44
N THR A 33 -1.29 20.10 -23.00
CA THR A 33 -1.77 21.40 -23.50
C THR A 33 -1.99 22.39 -22.36
N LEU A 34 -1.49 23.61 -22.52
CA LEU A 34 -1.67 24.67 -21.53
C LEU A 34 -3.09 25.22 -21.56
N VAL A 35 -3.63 25.52 -20.38
CA VAL A 35 -4.98 26.07 -20.22
C VAL A 35 -4.90 27.55 -19.81
N PRO A 36 -5.79 28.42 -20.32
CA PRO A 36 -5.79 29.84 -19.95
C PRO A 36 -6.14 30.01 -18.47
N SER A 37 -5.39 30.85 -17.78
CA SER A 37 -5.57 31.25 -16.39
C SER A 37 -5.79 32.75 -16.33
N GLU A 38 -6.96 33.16 -15.86
CA GLU A 38 -7.27 34.56 -15.60
C GLU A 38 -6.66 34.96 -14.26
N LYS A 39 -5.48 35.61 -14.27
CA LYS A 39 -4.99 36.32 -13.08
C LYS A 39 -5.65 37.69 -13.02
N ASN A 40 -6.85 37.76 -12.44
CA ASN A 40 -7.45 39.03 -12.01
C ASN A 40 -6.79 39.49 -10.71
N GLY A 41 -6.12 40.65 -10.75
CA GLY A 41 -5.60 41.32 -9.56
C GLY A 41 -6.69 42.10 -8.84
N GLY A 42 -6.76 41.96 -7.52
CA GLY A 42 -7.35 42.95 -6.60
C GLY A 42 -8.75 42.63 -6.06
N GLN A 43 -8.77 42.24 -4.77
CA GLN A 43 -9.80 42.33 -3.72
C GLN A 43 -11.20 42.87 -4.06
N GLU A 44 -12.25 42.18 -3.57
CA GLU A 44 -13.27 42.74 -2.66
C GLU A 44 -14.24 41.65 -2.14
N ASN A 45 -14.61 41.78 -0.87
CA ASN A 45 -15.51 40.90 -0.10
C ASN A 45 -16.87 40.68 -0.80
N MET A 46 -17.41 39.46 -0.74
CA MET A 46 -18.84 39.23 -0.95
C MET A 46 -19.40 38.25 0.08
N ASP A 47 -20.41 38.76 0.79
CA ASP A 47 -21.15 38.13 1.87
C ASP A 47 -21.89 36.86 1.42
N HIS A 48 -21.87 35.83 2.27
CA HIS A 48 -22.72 34.65 2.10
C HIS A 48 -24.15 34.99 2.51
N ASN A 49 -24.98 35.37 1.54
CA ASN A 49 -26.43 35.40 1.72
C ASN A 49 -27.15 34.68 0.57
N ALA A 50 -27.84 33.60 0.97
CA ALA A 50 -28.99 32.95 0.34
C ALA A 50 -28.97 32.71 -1.18
N MET A 51 -28.94 31.44 -1.60
CA MET A 51 -29.57 31.00 -2.85
C MET A 51 -30.07 29.55 -2.77
N ASN A 52 -31.35 29.46 -2.40
CA ASN A 52 -32.41 28.56 -2.85
C ASN A 52 -32.02 27.42 -3.83
N HIS A 53 -32.24 26.17 -3.42
CA HIS A 53 -32.27 25.01 -4.33
C HIS A 53 -33.61 24.98 -5.07
N GLY A 54 -33.64 25.61 -6.25
CA GLY A 54 -34.73 25.46 -7.22
C GLY A 54 -34.46 24.29 -8.16
N ASP A 55 -35.49 23.47 -8.34
CA ASP A 55 -35.50 22.24 -9.14
C ASP A 55 -35.11 22.47 -10.61
N HIS A 56 -34.12 21.73 -11.10
CA HIS A 56 -33.84 21.61 -12.54
C HIS A 56 -34.31 20.22 -13.05
N PRO A 57 -35.17 20.16 -14.08
CA PRO A 57 -35.49 18.91 -14.75
C PRO A 57 -34.31 18.49 -15.67
N PRO A 58 -33.99 17.19 -15.79
CA PRO A 58 -32.95 16.75 -16.71
C PRO A 58 -33.51 16.64 -18.13
N SER A 59 -33.04 17.51 -19.03
CA SER A 59 -33.23 17.36 -20.47
C SER A 59 -31.87 17.29 -21.15
N HIS A 60 -31.31 16.10 -21.37
CA HIS A 60 -30.29 15.93 -22.42
C HIS A 60 -30.41 14.59 -23.13
N GLN A 61 -30.51 14.74 -24.45
CA GLN A 61 -30.64 13.75 -25.51
C GLN A 61 -29.42 12.82 -25.59
N ALA A 62 -29.70 11.60 -26.04
CA ALA A 62 -28.73 10.61 -26.49
C ALA A 62 -27.98 11.12 -27.73
N THR A 63 -26.65 11.07 -27.68
CA THR A 63 -25.80 11.04 -28.88
C THR A 63 -24.82 9.89 -28.76
N GLU A 64 -24.94 8.99 -29.73
CA GLU A 64 -24.20 7.74 -29.87
C GLU A 64 -22.76 8.02 -30.31
N GLY A 65 -21.79 7.36 -29.67
CA GLY A 65 -20.40 7.48 -30.05
C GLY A 65 -19.44 6.71 -29.16
N HIS A 66 -19.14 5.47 -29.58
CA HIS A 66 -17.93 4.69 -29.28
C HIS A 66 -17.91 3.77 -28.04
N GLY A 67 -17.90 2.46 -28.33
CA GLY A 67 -17.04 1.50 -27.65
C GLY A 67 -17.55 0.93 -26.32
N VAL A 68 -18.69 0.24 -26.34
CA VAL A 68 -19.18 -0.52 -25.18
C VAL A 68 -18.26 -1.72 -24.92
N MET A 69 -17.30 -1.59 -24.01
CA MET A 69 -16.82 -2.75 -23.26
C MET A 69 -17.99 -3.26 -22.42
N ARG A 70 -18.59 -4.37 -22.85
CA ARG A 70 -19.55 -5.14 -22.06
C ARG A 70 -18.80 -5.84 -20.92
N ALA A 71 -18.86 -5.27 -19.71
CA ALA A 71 -18.62 -6.03 -18.47
C ALA A 71 -19.13 -5.34 -17.19
N ALA A 72 -20.13 -4.43 -17.28
CA ALA A 72 -20.60 -3.67 -16.11
C ALA A 72 -22.11 -3.82 -15.82
N SER A 73 -22.77 -4.87 -16.32
CA SER A 73 -24.23 -5.04 -16.16
C SER A 73 -24.65 -6.20 -15.27
N GLN A 74 -23.77 -6.76 -14.43
CA GLN A 74 -24.16 -7.79 -13.48
C GLN A 74 -23.46 -7.61 -12.12
N MET A 75 -23.84 -6.56 -11.39
CA MET A 75 -23.59 -6.49 -9.96
C MET A 75 -24.92 -6.35 -9.23
N PRO A 76 -25.32 -7.31 -8.38
CA PRO A 76 -26.53 -7.19 -7.60
C PRO A 76 -26.33 -6.15 -6.51
N ALA A 77 -27.20 -5.13 -6.50
CA ALA A 77 -27.30 -4.19 -5.41
C ALA A 77 -27.84 -4.89 -4.15
N GLY A 78 -27.14 -4.75 -3.02
CA GLY A 78 -27.70 -5.08 -1.70
C GLY A 78 -27.15 -6.31 -0.97
N ARG A 79 -25.90 -6.73 -1.19
CA ARG A 79 -25.22 -7.68 -0.27
C ARG A 79 -23.91 -7.10 0.23
N SER A 80 -23.59 -7.39 1.49
CA SER A 80 -22.30 -6.99 2.06
C SER A 80 -21.18 -7.60 1.19
N LEU A 81 -20.21 -6.79 0.79
CA LEU A 81 -19.10 -7.21 -0.08
C LEU A 81 -18.21 -8.29 0.59
N SER A 82 -18.43 -8.63 1.86
CA SER A 82 -17.59 -9.55 2.64
C SER A 82 -18.01 -11.03 2.54
N GLU A 83 -19.24 -11.32 2.10
CA GLU A 83 -19.88 -12.66 2.17
C GLU A 83 -19.66 -13.55 0.95
N GLY A 84 -19.16 -13.00 -0.17
CA GLY A 84 -18.98 -13.75 -1.42
C GLY A 84 -17.53 -14.01 -1.85
N TRP A 85 -16.55 -13.53 -1.08
CA TRP A 85 -15.16 -13.52 -1.52
C TRP A 85 -14.45 -14.80 -1.16
N SER A 86 -13.85 -15.44 -2.17
CA SER A 86 -13.04 -16.63 -1.96
C SER A 86 -11.85 -16.31 -1.04
N PHE A 87 -11.43 -17.27 -0.22
CA PHE A 87 -10.25 -17.15 0.64
C PHE A 87 -9.03 -16.63 -0.15
N TRP A 88 -8.89 -17.05 -1.41
CA TRP A 88 -7.84 -16.63 -2.33
C TRP A 88 -7.91 -15.16 -2.76
N GLU A 89 -9.10 -14.56 -2.83
CA GLU A 89 -9.27 -13.13 -3.15
C GLU A 89 -8.99 -12.25 -1.94
N LYS A 90 -9.43 -12.68 -0.75
CA LYS A 90 -9.05 -12.03 0.52
C LYS A 90 -7.54 -12.09 0.73
N PHE A 91 -6.93 -13.24 0.47
CA PHE A 91 -5.48 -13.42 0.51
C PHE A 91 -4.76 -12.50 -0.48
N LYS A 92 -5.24 -12.40 -1.74
CA LYS A 92 -4.68 -11.49 -2.76
C LYS A 92 -4.79 -10.01 -2.39
N MET A 93 -5.86 -9.57 -1.74
CA MET A 93 -5.95 -8.17 -1.26
C MET A 93 -4.97 -7.89 -0.11
N SER A 94 -4.76 -8.87 0.77
CA SER A 94 -3.73 -8.79 1.83
C SER A 94 -2.30 -8.61 1.28
N MET A 95 -2.10 -8.81 -0.04
CA MET A 95 -0.80 -8.80 -0.71
C MET A 95 -0.48 -7.47 -1.43
N THR A 96 -1.43 -6.55 -1.61
CA THR A 96 -1.18 -5.32 -2.39
C THR A 96 -1.43 -4.05 -1.58
N MET A 97 -0.41 -3.60 -0.84
CA MET A 97 -0.44 -2.31 -0.13
C MET A 97 -0.30 -1.08 -1.04
N ALA A 98 0.24 -1.24 -2.26
CA ALA A 98 0.68 -0.11 -3.08
C ALA A 98 -0.28 0.26 -4.23
N MET A 99 -1.58 -0.04 -4.14
CA MET A 99 -2.55 0.50 -5.11
C MET A 99 -3.52 1.42 -4.39
N GLY A 100 -3.15 2.70 -4.34
CA GLY A 100 -4.06 3.79 -4.00
C GLY A 100 -5.23 3.78 -4.98
N MET A 101 -6.35 3.20 -4.56
CA MET A 101 -7.64 3.35 -5.23
C MET A 101 -8.35 4.51 -4.54
N GLU A 102 -8.15 5.70 -5.13
CA GLU A 102 -8.74 6.97 -4.74
C GLU A 102 -10.25 6.94 -5.01
N HIS A 103 -10.99 6.24 -4.18
CA HIS A 103 -12.45 6.33 -4.14
C HIS A 103 -12.84 6.89 -2.78
N GLY A 104 -12.94 8.22 -2.72
CA GLY A 104 -13.40 9.01 -1.57
C GLY A 104 -14.89 8.81 -1.26
N GLY A 105 -15.31 7.55 -1.12
CA GLY A 105 -16.64 7.14 -0.69
C GLY A 105 -16.58 6.30 0.59
N LEU A 106 -17.74 5.94 1.14
CA LEU A 106 -17.86 5.07 2.32
C LEU A 106 -17.12 3.74 2.15
N ALA A 107 -17.02 3.23 0.91
CA ALA A 107 -16.26 2.04 0.57
C ALA A 107 -14.74 2.20 0.78
N GLY A 108 -14.16 3.39 0.54
CA GLY A 108 -12.73 3.62 0.74
C GLY A 108 -12.32 3.63 2.22
N ARG A 109 -13.16 4.21 3.08
CA ARG A 109 -12.93 4.22 4.54
C ARG A 109 -13.02 2.84 5.15
N GLU A 110 -13.98 2.03 4.70
CA GLU A 110 -14.13 0.65 5.15
C GLU A 110 -12.97 -0.22 4.68
N MET A 111 -12.54 -0.06 3.43
CA MET A 111 -11.38 -0.79 2.91
C MET A 111 -10.07 -0.42 3.61
N ALA A 112 -9.90 0.85 4.00
CA ALA A 112 -8.75 1.28 4.80
C ALA A 112 -8.71 0.59 6.18
N LYS A 113 -9.85 0.50 6.88
CA LYS A 113 -9.93 -0.23 8.15
C LYS A 113 -9.61 -1.72 7.98
N LEU A 114 -10.16 -2.37 6.95
CA LEU A 114 -9.91 -3.78 6.70
C LEU A 114 -8.42 -4.06 6.39
N MET A 115 -7.71 -3.11 5.77
CA MET A 115 -6.26 -3.22 5.55
C MET A 115 -5.47 -3.04 6.85
N GLU A 116 -5.83 -2.08 7.70
CA GLU A 116 -5.20 -1.89 9.02
C GLU A 116 -5.33 -3.15 9.89
N GLU A 117 -6.53 -3.74 9.92
CA GLU A 117 -6.80 -4.95 10.70
C GLU A 117 -6.01 -6.17 10.20
N ASP A 118 -5.81 -6.34 8.89
CA ASP A 118 -5.00 -7.44 8.32
C ASP A 118 -3.54 -7.35 8.78
N ILE A 119 -2.95 -6.16 8.70
CA ILE A 119 -1.56 -5.91 9.10
C ILE A 119 -1.40 -6.11 10.60
N ARG A 120 -2.32 -5.54 11.39
CA ARG A 120 -2.36 -5.70 12.84
C ARG A 120 -2.40 -7.18 13.21
N ASN A 121 -3.29 -7.97 12.60
CA ASN A 121 -3.41 -9.39 12.90
C ASN A 121 -2.14 -10.17 12.52
N LYS A 122 -1.55 -9.91 11.35
CA LYS A 122 -0.27 -10.52 10.96
C LYS A 122 0.88 -10.14 11.91
N PHE A 123 0.85 -8.93 12.45
CA PHE A 123 1.84 -8.44 13.41
C PHE A 123 1.71 -9.18 14.73
N PHE A 124 0.50 -9.28 15.29
CA PHE A 124 0.29 -10.02 16.54
C PHE A 124 0.63 -11.51 16.38
N VAL A 125 0.29 -12.12 15.24
CA VAL A 125 0.69 -13.50 14.94
C VAL A 125 2.22 -13.62 14.91
N ALA A 126 2.91 -12.72 14.20
CA ALA A 126 4.37 -12.72 14.14
C ALA A 126 5.01 -12.50 15.52
N LEU A 127 4.48 -11.58 16.33
CA LEU A 127 4.98 -11.25 17.66
C LEU A 127 4.82 -12.40 18.64
N ILE A 128 3.64 -13.04 18.66
CA ILE A 128 3.36 -14.20 19.53
C ILE A 128 4.26 -15.38 19.16
N LEU A 129 4.53 -15.60 17.86
CA LEU A 129 5.45 -16.64 17.41
C LEU A 129 6.93 -16.25 17.61
N THR A 130 7.27 -14.98 17.55
CA THR A 130 8.66 -14.51 17.73
C THR A 130 9.11 -14.68 19.18
N LEU A 131 8.24 -14.42 20.17
CA LEU A 131 8.58 -14.60 21.59
C LEU A 131 9.16 -15.99 21.93
N PRO A 132 8.51 -17.12 21.60
CA PRO A 132 9.09 -18.43 21.82
C PRO A 132 10.31 -18.69 20.95
N ILE A 133 10.38 -18.19 19.71
CA ILE A 133 11.58 -18.32 18.87
C ILE A 133 12.79 -17.72 19.58
N VAL A 134 12.67 -16.51 20.12
CA VAL A 134 13.75 -15.83 20.88
C VAL A 134 14.07 -16.59 22.17
N ALA A 135 13.05 -17.09 22.88
CA ALA A 135 13.28 -17.83 24.11
C ALA A 135 14.05 -19.15 23.89
N TYR A 136 13.82 -19.82 22.76
CA TYR A 136 14.53 -21.06 22.37
C TYR A 136 15.82 -20.81 21.59
N SER A 137 16.13 -19.56 21.23
CA SER A 137 17.30 -19.25 20.42
C SER A 137 18.58 -19.22 21.24
N PRO A 138 19.76 -19.31 20.57
CA PRO A 138 21.04 -19.11 21.23
C PRO A 138 21.16 -17.74 21.91
N LEU A 139 20.53 -16.68 21.36
CA LEU A 139 20.53 -15.37 22.02
C LEU A 139 19.71 -15.41 23.31
N GLY A 140 18.55 -16.09 23.32
CA GLY A 140 17.75 -16.31 24.52
C GLY A 140 18.52 -17.08 25.60
N THR A 141 19.17 -18.19 25.25
CA THR A 141 19.91 -19.01 26.21
C THR A 141 21.15 -18.29 26.76
N ASN A 142 21.89 -17.56 25.92
CA ASN A 142 23.10 -16.86 26.33
C ASN A 142 22.82 -15.59 27.16
N ILE A 143 21.71 -14.89 26.91
CA ILE A 143 21.36 -13.64 27.61
C ILE A 143 20.51 -13.91 28.86
N LEU A 144 19.55 -14.85 28.80
CA LEU A 144 18.65 -15.14 29.93
C LEU A 144 19.14 -16.29 30.82
N GLY A 145 20.21 -17.00 30.45
CA GLY A 145 20.80 -18.09 31.25
C GLY A 145 19.88 -19.31 31.43
N LEU A 146 18.78 -19.38 30.69
CA LEU A 146 17.80 -20.45 30.74
C LEU A 146 18.28 -21.64 29.91
N ASN A 147 18.86 -22.65 30.56
CA ASN A 147 19.11 -23.95 29.94
C ASN A 147 17.80 -24.75 29.91
N LEU A 148 16.93 -24.50 28.93
CA LEU A 148 15.77 -25.35 28.72
C LEU A 148 16.23 -26.72 28.19
N PRO A 149 15.82 -27.84 28.82
CA PRO A 149 16.09 -29.17 28.28
C PRO A 149 15.37 -29.29 26.94
N THR A 150 16.13 -29.43 25.85
CA THR A 150 15.60 -29.62 24.51
C THR A 150 15.46 -31.12 24.23
N PRO A 151 14.24 -31.69 24.22
CA PRO A 151 14.02 -33.11 23.93
C PRO A 151 14.24 -33.49 22.44
N ILE A 152 14.47 -32.50 21.59
CA ILE A 152 14.72 -32.58 20.13
C ILE A 152 15.84 -31.57 19.81
N SER A 153 16.58 -31.76 18.71
CA SER A 153 17.52 -30.74 18.20
C SER A 153 16.83 -29.37 18.09
N ALA A 154 17.34 -28.35 18.78
CA ALA A 154 16.75 -27.01 18.87
C ALA A 154 16.42 -26.40 17.49
N ASN A 155 17.22 -26.73 16.47
CA ASN A 155 17.10 -26.18 15.12
C ASN A 155 15.83 -26.64 14.39
N TRP A 156 15.36 -27.86 14.62
CA TRP A 156 14.10 -28.34 14.04
C TRP A 156 12.88 -27.67 14.66
N MET A 157 12.94 -27.39 15.97
CA MET A 157 11.88 -26.64 16.65
C MET A 157 11.83 -25.19 16.12
N MET A 158 12.99 -24.54 16.02
CA MET A 158 13.09 -23.18 15.48
C MET A 158 12.64 -23.10 14.02
N PHE A 159 13.01 -24.07 13.18
CA PHE A 159 12.51 -24.19 11.81
C PHE A 159 10.97 -24.22 11.79
N LEU A 160 10.37 -25.14 12.54
CA LEU A 160 8.91 -25.31 12.58
C LEU A 160 8.18 -24.04 13.06
N LEU A 161 8.73 -23.33 14.02
CA LEU A 161 8.14 -22.08 14.54
C LEU A 161 8.33 -20.91 13.57
N THR A 162 9.45 -20.87 12.85
CA THR A 162 9.79 -19.74 11.97
C THR A 162 9.15 -19.86 10.59
N THR A 163 8.88 -21.09 10.12
CA THR A 163 8.16 -21.34 8.86
C THR A 163 6.83 -20.57 8.79
N PRO A 164 5.89 -20.65 9.76
CA PRO A 164 4.65 -19.89 9.69
C PRO A 164 4.89 -18.37 9.76
N VAL A 165 5.89 -17.89 10.51
CA VAL A 165 6.22 -16.45 10.53
C VAL A 165 6.66 -15.97 9.14
N TYR A 166 7.56 -16.73 8.50
CA TYR A 166 8.09 -16.40 7.18
C TYR A 166 7.01 -16.47 6.08
N PHE A 167 6.23 -17.55 6.05
CA PHE A 167 5.21 -17.78 5.01
C PHE A 167 3.90 -17.02 5.22
N TYR A 168 3.51 -16.70 6.46
CA TYR A 168 2.27 -15.96 6.71
C TYR A 168 2.54 -14.45 6.77
N SER A 169 3.37 -14.02 7.72
CA SER A 169 3.63 -12.60 7.96
C SER A 169 4.64 -12.04 6.94
N GLY A 170 5.68 -12.81 6.59
CA GLY A 170 6.69 -12.38 5.61
C GLY A 170 6.19 -12.31 4.16
N TRP A 171 5.10 -13.00 3.83
CA TRP A 171 4.58 -13.09 2.46
C TRP A 171 4.21 -11.73 1.85
N ILE A 172 3.75 -10.79 2.67
CA ILE A 172 3.41 -9.43 2.21
C ILE A 172 4.62 -8.72 1.60
N PHE A 173 5.81 -8.90 2.19
CA PHE A 173 7.05 -8.29 1.71
C PHE A 173 7.61 -9.01 0.49
N LEU A 174 7.53 -10.35 0.48
CA LEU A 174 7.99 -11.17 -0.65
C LEU A 174 7.19 -10.84 -1.92
N TYR A 175 5.86 -10.78 -1.80
CA TYR A 175 5.02 -10.46 -2.94
C TYR A 175 5.16 -8.99 -3.39
N SER A 176 5.23 -8.06 -2.44
CA SER A 176 5.48 -6.63 -2.75
C SER A 176 6.78 -6.47 -3.54
N THR A 177 7.86 -7.13 -3.10
CA THR A 177 9.16 -7.16 -3.76
C THR A 177 9.09 -7.72 -5.17
N TYR A 178 8.40 -8.85 -5.35
CA TYR A 178 8.22 -9.46 -6.66
C TYR A 178 7.56 -8.49 -7.64
N LYS A 179 6.50 -7.81 -7.19
CA LYS A 179 5.79 -6.81 -7.99
C LYS A 179 6.63 -5.58 -8.33
N THR A 180 7.40 -5.04 -7.37
CA THR A 180 8.27 -3.87 -7.61
C THR A 180 9.45 -4.21 -8.52
N LEU A 181 9.99 -5.42 -8.41
CA LEU A 181 11.04 -5.91 -9.31
C LEU A 181 10.53 -6.03 -10.75
N GLN A 182 9.30 -6.53 -10.96
CA GLN A 182 8.68 -6.53 -12.29
C GLN A 182 8.49 -5.10 -12.84
N ALA A 183 8.12 -4.16 -11.97
CA ALA A 183 8.01 -2.74 -12.31
C ALA A 183 9.37 -2.04 -12.47
N LYS A 184 10.49 -2.76 -12.31
CA LYS A 184 11.88 -2.25 -12.39
C LYS A 184 12.17 -1.14 -11.39
N THR A 185 11.53 -1.17 -10.23
CA THR A 185 11.77 -0.24 -9.12
C THR A 185 12.35 -0.96 -7.91
N LEU A 186 13.36 -0.34 -7.28
CA LEU A 186 13.96 -0.82 -6.04
C LEU A 186 13.37 -0.04 -4.87
N ASN A 187 12.53 -0.70 -4.08
CA ASN A 187 11.91 -0.13 -2.88
C ASN A 187 12.49 -0.79 -1.61
N MET A 188 12.22 -0.21 -0.44
CA MET A 188 12.57 -0.73 0.88
C MET A 188 12.12 -2.19 1.07
N ALA A 189 10.95 -2.57 0.53
CA ALA A 189 10.43 -3.93 0.57
C ALA A 189 11.43 -4.95 0.00
N VAL A 190 12.16 -4.59 -1.05
CA VAL A 190 13.14 -5.48 -1.71
C VAL A 190 14.29 -5.81 -0.74
N LEU A 191 14.81 -4.79 -0.04
CA LEU A 191 15.88 -4.97 0.93
C LEU A 191 15.42 -5.86 2.10
N ILE A 192 14.21 -5.61 2.59
CA ILE A 192 13.59 -6.44 3.64
C ILE A 192 13.45 -7.89 3.17
N ALA A 193 12.83 -8.10 2.00
CA ALA A 193 12.56 -9.42 1.44
C ALA A 193 13.83 -10.23 1.21
N VAL A 194 14.89 -9.59 0.72
CA VAL A 194 16.20 -10.23 0.58
C VAL A 194 16.78 -10.60 1.95
N GLY A 195 16.71 -9.71 2.94
CA GLY A 195 17.19 -9.97 4.30
C GLY A 195 16.49 -11.15 4.98
N ILE A 196 15.16 -11.16 5.01
CA ILE A 196 14.38 -12.27 5.62
C ILE A 196 14.60 -13.59 4.89
N THR A 197 14.70 -13.56 3.56
CA THR A 197 14.88 -14.77 2.75
C THR A 197 16.28 -15.32 2.89
N ALA A 198 17.31 -14.46 2.91
CA ALA A 198 18.69 -14.88 3.14
C ALA A 198 18.85 -15.53 4.52
N ALA A 199 18.33 -14.88 5.58
CA ALA A 199 18.39 -15.41 6.93
C ALA A 199 17.63 -16.74 7.06
N TYR A 200 16.41 -16.83 6.51
CA TYR A 200 15.61 -18.06 6.57
C TYR A 200 16.25 -19.18 5.75
N ALA A 201 16.54 -18.96 4.46
CA ALA A 201 17.09 -19.98 3.57
C ALA A 201 18.44 -20.51 4.07
N PHE A 202 19.33 -19.63 4.54
CA PHE A 202 20.61 -20.05 5.09
C PHE A 202 20.43 -20.90 6.36
N SER A 203 19.49 -20.53 7.24
CA SER A 203 19.17 -21.31 8.43
C SER A 203 18.63 -22.69 8.08
N VAL A 204 17.78 -22.80 7.06
CA VAL A 204 17.26 -24.08 6.56
C VAL A 204 18.40 -24.97 6.06
N VAL A 205 19.32 -24.42 5.26
CA VAL A 205 20.48 -25.17 4.77
C VAL A 205 21.34 -25.66 5.93
N LEU A 206 21.65 -24.81 6.91
CA LEU A 206 22.43 -25.19 8.09
C LEU A 206 21.75 -26.27 8.92
N THR A 207 20.43 -26.21 9.04
CA THR A 207 19.63 -27.23 9.75
C THR A 207 19.70 -28.59 9.04
N LEU A 208 19.68 -28.60 7.71
CA LEU A 208 19.79 -29.83 6.91
C LEU A 208 21.20 -30.44 6.97
N VAL A 209 22.24 -29.60 7.07
CA VAL A 209 23.64 -30.04 7.23
C VAL A 209 23.92 -30.52 8.67
N GLY A 210 23.04 -30.21 9.63
CA GLY A 210 23.19 -30.60 11.03
C GLY A 210 24.10 -29.67 11.83
N SER A 211 24.29 -28.42 11.38
CA SER A 211 24.98 -27.39 12.16
C SER A 211 24.17 -27.01 13.40
N GLU A 212 24.84 -26.64 14.50
CA GLU A 212 24.18 -26.06 15.68
C GLU A 212 23.86 -24.58 15.50
N GLU A 213 24.53 -23.88 14.57
CA GLU A 213 24.26 -22.47 14.28
C GLU A 213 23.01 -22.31 13.41
N SER A 214 22.19 -21.31 13.74
CA SER A 214 20.96 -20.98 13.01
C SER A 214 20.59 -19.51 13.20
N PHE A 215 19.97 -18.90 12.18
CA PHE A 215 19.58 -17.49 12.14
C PHE A 215 18.06 -17.29 12.04
N TYR A 216 17.28 -18.31 12.45
CA TYR A 216 15.82 -18.26 12.45
C TYR A 216 15.26 -17.10 13.27
N GLU A 217 15.90 -16.81 14.41
CA GLU A 217 15.58 -15.66 15.24
C GLU A 217 15.71 -14.34 14.48
N ALA A 218 16.80 -14.15 13.73
CA ALA A 218 17.03 -12.93 12.97
C ALA A 218 15.95 -12.74 11.90
N ALA A 219 15.55 -13.82 11.21
CA ALA A 219 14.46 -13.76 10.23
C ALA A 219 13.12 -13.38 10.89
N ALA A 220 12.80 -13.96 12.05
CA ALA A 220 11.57 -13.69 12.79
C ALA A 220 11.53 -12.26 13.34
N MET A 221 12.60 -11.81 14.00
CA MET A 221 12.71 -10.45 14.53
C MET A 221 12.61 -9.39 13.44
N LEU A 222 13.36 -9.55 12.34
CA LEU A 222 13.34 -8.61 11.22
C LEU A 222 11.92 -8.51 10.66
N THR A 223 11.27 -9.66 10.41
CA THR A 223 9.87 -9.69 9.93
C THR A 223 8.94 -8.95 10.88
N THR A 224 9.02 -9.24 12.18
CA THR A 224 8.15 -8.64 13.21
C THR A 224 8.36 -7.14 13.37
N PHE A 225 9.61 -6.66 13.43
CA PHE A 225 9.90 -5.22 13.57
C PHE A 225 9.49 -4.42 12.35
N VAL A 226 9.69 -4.95 11.15
CA VAL A 226 9.25 -4.26 9.94
C VAL A 226 7.73 -4.21 9.86
N LEU A 227 7.05 -5.32 10.17
CA LEU A 227 5.59 -5.36 10.18
C LEU A 227 5.02 -4.38 11.22
N PHE A 228 5.66 -4.27 12.39
CA PHE A 228 5.32 -3.27 13.40
C PHE A 228 5.50 -1.85 12.89
N GLY A 229 6.65 -1.54 12.28
CA GLY A 229 6.92 -0.21 11.75
C GLY A 229 5.89 0.22 10.71
N HIS A 230 5.51 -0.70 9.82
CA HIS A 230 4.51 -0.42 8.81
C HIS A 230 3.07 -0.36 9.37
N TRP A 231 2.79 -1.08 10.46
CA TRP A 231 1.52 -0.92 11.17
C TRP A 231 1.40 0.46 11.82
N MET A 232 2.48 0.98 12.43
CA MET A 232 2.52 2.31 13.03
C MET A 232 2.45 3.46 12.02
N GLU A 233 2.71 3.17 10.73
CA GLU A 233 2.63 4.15 9.64
C GLU A 233 1.17 4.42 9.21
N MET A 234 0.24 3.49 9.46
CA MET A 234 -1.17 3.57 9.08
C MET A 234 -2.04 4.18 10.19
#